data_AF-A0A926YUW2-F1
#
_entry.id   AF-A0A926YUW2-F1
#
_cell.length_a   1.000
_cell.length_b   1.000
_cell.length_c   1.000
_cell.angle_alpha   90.00
_cell.angle_beta   90.00
_cell.angle_gamma   90.00
#
_symmetry.space_group_name_H-M   'P 1'
#
loop_
_entity.id
_entity.type
_entity.pdbx_description
1 polymer ?
#
loop_
_entity_poly.entity_id
_entity_poly.type
_entity_poly.pdbx_seq_one_letter_code
_entity_poly.pdbx_strand_id
1 'polypeptide(L)'
;MGYLISYRFHQVRILATHVEAALAAIHLLYQPETIERWGTGMTFDRTTRTTKPCYRSASLPPDGGFATLIDALRSWSLQAVQQPNGDVEIVEYLADKAGDEAVLFAAISPYLDQSDRPKIDAFQDNQQYWRHTFAGGQHRQVCGKVVYADEHPQLFDRAERFDETETASD
;
A
#
# COMPACT_ATOMS: atom_id res chain seq x y z
N MET A 1 13.92 -12.93 14.67
CA MET A 1 13.07 -11.97 15.42
C MET A 1 12.10 -11.37 14.44
N GLY A 2 10.79 -11.50 14.69
CA GLY A 2 9.78 -10.74 13.93
C GLY A 2 9.74 -9.30 14.44
N TYR A 3 9.40 -8.36 13.57
CA TYR A 3 9.17 -6.98 13.96
C TYR A 3 7.71 -6.66 13.66
N LEU A 4 7.02 -6.02 14.61
CA LEU A 4 5.66 -5.55 14.37
C LEU A 4 5.72 -4.27 13.53
N ILE A 5 4.88 -4.21 12.51
CA ILE A 5 4.74 -3.02 11.66
C ILE A 5 3.29 -2.58 11.74
N SER A 6 3.08 -1.35 12.20
CA SER A 6 1.77 -0.70 12.26
C SER A 6 1.56 0.16 11.03
N TYR A 7 0.41 0.01 10.38
CA TYR A 7 0.02 0.81 9.23
C TYR A 7 -1.09 1.78 9.58
N ARG A 8 -1.00 3.00 9.05
CA ARG A 8 -2.04 4.01 9.10
C ARG A 8 -2.40 4.43 7.68
N PHE A 9 -3.62 4.10 7.28
CA PHE A 9 -4.15 4.38 5.94
C PHE A 9 -4.75 5.79 5.93
N HIS A 10 -4.41 6.57 4.89
CA HIS A 10 -4.95 7.90 4.68
C HIS A 10 -5.58 7.97 3.30
N GLN A 11 -6.91 7.90 3.26
CA GLN A 11 -7.73 8.05 2.06
C GLN A 11 -7.30 7.12 0.91
N VAL A 12 -7.00 5.87 1.23
CA VAL A 12 -6.62 4.86 0.22
C VAL A 12 -7.90 4.24 -0.35
N ARG A 13 -8.45 4.93 -1.34
CA ARG A 13 -9.73 4.57 -1.97
C ARG A 13 -9.53 4.18 -3.43
N ILE A 14 -10.24 3.14 -3.86
CA ILE A 14 -10.38 2.74 -5.27
C ILE A 14 -11.79 3.14 -5.69
N LEU A 15 -11.89 3.95 -6.74
CA LEU A 15 -13.18 4.41 -7.26
C LEU A 15 -13.99 3.24 -7.81
N ALA A 16 -15.32 3.30 -7.69
CA ALA A 16 -16.24 2.28 -8.19
C ALA A 16 -15.97 1.89 -9.65
N THR A 17 -15.63 2.88 -10.50
CA THR A 17 -15.29 2.70 -11.92
C THR A 17 -13.99 1.91 -12.16
N HIS A 18 -13.15 1.75 -11.14
CA HIS A 18 -11.87 1.05 -11.23
C HIS A 18 -11.83 -0.26 -10.43
N VAL A 19 -12.90 -0.62 -9.71
CA VAL A 19 -12.91 -1.81 -8.84
C VAL A 19 -12.59 -3.09 -9.61
N GLU A 20 -13.20 -3.30 -10.78
CA GLU A 20 -12.93 -4.47 -11.61
C GLU A 20 -11.49 -4.50 -12.15
N ALA A 21 -10.98 -3.34 -12.58
CA ALA A 21 -9.61 -3.22 -13.09
C ALA A 21 -8.57 -3.46 -11.98
N ALA A 22 -8.83 -2.96 -10.77
CA ALA A 22 -7.98 -3.22 -9.60
C ALA A 22 -8.01 -4.71 -9.19
N LEU A 23 -9.18 -5.35 -9.23
CA LEU A 23 -9.29 -6.79 -8.99
C LEU A 23 -8.48 -7.60 -10.00
N ALA A 24 -8.61 -7.27 -11.30
CA ALA A 24 -7.84 -7.89 -12.36
C ALA A 24 -6.32 -7.69 -12.16
N ALA A 25 -5.88 -6.50 -11.76
CA ALA A 25 -4.48 -6.23 -11.47
C ALA A 25 -3.94 -7.09 -10.32
N ILE A 26 -4.75 -7.35 -9.28
CA ILE A 26 -4.37 -8.29 -8.22
C ILE A 26 -4.29 -9.72 -8.76
N HIS A 27 -5.22 -10.17 -9.61
CA HIS A 27 -5.14 -11.51 -10.22
C HIS A 27 -3.87 -11.69 -11.05
N LEU A 28 -3.39 -10.65 -11.75
CA LEU A 28 -2.12 -10.71 -12.50
C LEU A 28 -0.91 -11.01 -11.60
N LEU A 29 -0.96 -10.62 -10.32
CA LEU A 29 0.08 -10.98 -9.36
C LEU A 29 0.13 -12.48 -9.10
N TYR A 30 -0.98 -13.20 -9.24
CA TYR A 30 -1.03 -14.64 -9.00
C TYR A 30 -0.78 -15.49 -10.26
N GLN A 31 -0.46 -14.87 -11.39
CA GLN A 31 -0.03 -15.62 -12.57
C GLN A 31 1.29 -16.34 -12.28
N PRO A 32 1.48 -17.59 -12.75
CA PRO A 32 2.68 -18.36 -12.47
C PRO A 32 3.98 -17.62 -12.79
N GLU A 33 4.04 -16.97 -13.96
CA GLU A 33 5.21 -16.20 -14.40
C GLU A 33 5.54 -15.02 -13.46
N THR A 34 4.50 -14.34 -12.96
CA THR A 34 4.66 -13.22 -12.02
C THR A 34 5.14 -13.71 -10.66
N ILE A 35 4.58 -14.81 -10.15
CA ILE A 35 4.97 -15.44 -8.90
C ILE A 35 6.41 -15.96 -8.96
N GLU A 36 6.78 -16.65 -10.05
CA GLU A 36 8.13 -17.18 -10.23
C GLU A 36 9.19 -16.09 -10.25
N ARG A 37 8.87 -14.93 -10.81
CA ARG A 37 9.81 -13.82 -10.95
C ARG A 37 9.98 -13.00 -9.67
N TRP A 38 8.92 -12.84 -8.89
CA TRP A 38 8.84 -11.78 -7.87
C TRP A 38 8.27 -12.24 -6.53
N GLY A 39 7.74 -13.47 -6.42
CA GLY A 39 7.23 -13.99 -5.15
C GLY A 39 8.32 -14.07 -4.10
N THR A 40 8.07 -13.54 -2.90
CA THR A 40 9.07 -13.52 -1.82
C THR A 40 8.81 -14.55 -0.71
N GLY A 41 7.65 -15.20 -0.74
CA GLY A 41 7.23 -16.28 0.15
C GLY A 41 7.33 -17.66 -0.51
N MET A 42 7.18 -18.69 0.32
CA MET A 42 7.16 -20.09 -0.10
C MET A 42 6.02 -20.82 0.61
N THR A 43 5.19 -21.55 -0.13
CA THR A 43 4.12 -22.41 0.40
C THR A 43 4.37 -23.85 0.01
N PHE A 44 4.23 -24.78 0.97
CA PHE A 44 4.28 -26.21 0.67
C PHE A 44 2.93 -26.70 0.12
N ASP A 45 2.92 -27.10 -1.15
CA ASP A 45 1.78 -27.73 -1.81
C ASP A 45 1.73 -29.20 -1.42
N ARG A 46 0.71 -29.58 -0.63
CA ARG A 46 0.53 -30.95 -0.17
C ARG A 46 0.11 -31.92 -1.29
N THR A 47 -0.52 -31.41 -2.35
CA THR A 47 -0.97 -32.20 -3.49
C THR A 47 0.20 -32.62 -4.34
N THR A 48 1.09 -31.67 -4.68
CA THR A 48 2.29 -31.97 -5.49
C THR A 48 3.50 -32.37 -4.66
N ARG A 49 3.43 -32.24 -3.33
CA ARG A 49 4.53 -32.44 -2.37
C ARG A 49 5.76 -31.57 -2.68
N THR A 50 5.54 -30.38 -3.22
CA THR A 50 6.60 -29.43 -3.58
C THR A 50 6.36 -28.08 -2.94
N THR A 51 7.44 -27.36 -2.63
CA THR A 51 7.36 -25.97 -2.18
C THR A 51 7.31 -25.06 -3.40
N LYS A 52 6.33 -24.16 -3.47
CA LYS A 52 6.13 -23.22 -4.57
C LYS A 52 6.29 -21.78 -4.07
N PRO A 53 6.87 -20.86 -4.88
CA PRO A 53 6.89 -19.45 -4.56
C PRO A 53 5.48 -18.89 -4.43
N CYS A 54 5.31 -17.85 -3.62
CA CYS A 54 4.06 -17.12 -3.46
C CYS A 54 4.33 -15.69 -2.94
N TYR A 55 3.35 -14.81 -3.07
CA TYR A 55 3.38 -13.51 -2.36
C TYR A 55 2.76 -13.58 -0.96
N ARG A 56 1.75 -14.44 -0.78
CA ARG A 56 1.12 -14.73 0.50
C ARG A 56 0.70 -16.19 0.49
N SER A 57 0.65 -16.82 1.67
CA SER A 57 0.27 -18.23 1.82
C SER A 57 -1.21 -18.53 1.50
N ALA A 58 -1.99 -17.56 1.05
CA ALA A 58 -3.37 -17.75 0.64
C ALA A 58 -3.44 -18.26 -0.81
N SER A 59 -4.08 -19.42 -1.00
CA SER A 59 -4.37 -19.95 -2.33
C SER A 59 -5.45 -19.12 -3.03
N LEU A 60 -5.37 -19.03 -4.35
CA LEU A 60 -6.50 -18.58 -5.15
C LEU A 60 -7.71 -19.52 -4.94
N PRO A 61 -8.94 -19.00 -5.02
CA PRO A 61 -10.13 -19.83 -5.01
C PRO A 61 -10.22 -20.73 -6.26
N PRO A 62 -11.12 -21.74 -6.25
CA PRO A 62 -11.16 -22.82 -7.26
C PRO A 62 -11.31 -22.39 -8.72
N ASP A 63 -11.87 -21.20 -8.99
CA ASP A 63 -12.10 -20.69 -10.34
C ASP A 63 -10.96 -19.78 -10.85
N GLY A 64 -9.82 -19.76 -10.15
CA GLY A 64 -8.61 -19.05 -10.59
C GLY A 64 -8.55 -17.57 -10.24
N GLY A 65 -9.49 -17.04 -9.45
CA GLY A 65 -9.48 -15.63 -9.06
C GLY A 65 -10.47 -15.29 -7.94
N PHE A 66 -10.14 -14.30 -7.11
CA PHE A 66 -11.05 -13.75 -6.09
C PHE A 66 -12.35 -13.23 -6.71
N ALA A 67 -13.48 -13.51 -6.04
CA ALA A 67 -14.81 -13.07 -6.47
C ALA A 67 -15.01 -11.54 -6.34
N THR A 68 -14.38 -10.93 -5.34
CA THR A 68 -14.46 -9.48 -5.09
C THR A 68 -13.09 -8.87 -4.81
N LEU A 69 -12.96 -7.56 -5.04
CA LEU A 69 -11.77 -6.80 -4.66
C LEU A 69 -11.51 -6.86 -3.14
N ILE A 70 -12.56 -6.89 -2.32
CA ILE A 70 -12.41 -6.99 -0.86
C ILE A 70 -11.82 -8.34 -0.47
N ASP A 71 -12.27 -9.44 -1.09
CA ASP A 71 -11.70 -10.78 -0.85
C ASP A 71 -10.24 -10.86 -1.31
N ALA A 72 -9.95 -10.23 -2.46
CA ALA A 72 -8.59 -10.11 -2.95
C ALA A 72 -7.70 -9.37 -1.94
N LEU A 73 -8.09 -8.17 -1.51
CA LEU A 73 -7.36 -7.39 -0.50
C LEU A 73 -7.23 -8.13 0.84
N ARG A 74 -8.26 -8.85 1.26
CA ARG A 74 -8.23 -9.66 2.49
C ARG A 74 -7.20 -10.78 2.41
N SER A 75 -6.97 -11.38 1.25
CA SER A 75 -5.90 -12.39 1.05
C SER A 75 -4.49 -11.80 1.24
N TRP A 76 -4.35 -10.48 1.08
CA TRP A 76 -3.15 -9.71 1.40
C TRP A 76 -3.14 -9.17 2.83
N SER A 77 -4.10 -9.59 3.66
CA SER A 77 -4.32 -9.12 5.02
C SER A 77 -4.64 -7.62 5.09
N LEU A 78 -5.28 -7.07 4.06
CA LEU A 78 -5.85 -5.74 4.09
C LEU A 78 -7.35 -5.82 4.33
N GLN A 79 -7.84 -5.07 5.30
CA GLN A 79 -9.26 -4.83 5.45
C GLN A 79 -9.67 -3.67 4.56
N ALA A 80 -10.75 -3.88 3.82
CA ALA A 80 -11.38 -2.85 3.03
C ALA A 80 -12.90 -2.86 3.23
N VAL A 81 -13.52 -1.70 3.04
CA VAL A 81 -14.95 -1.49 3.20
C VAL A 81 -15.51 -0.92 1.89
N GLN A 82 -16.64 -1.45 1.44
CA GLN A 82 -17.37 -0.85 0.32
C GLN A 82 -18.20 0.33 0.83
N GLN A 83 -18.02 1.48 0.19
CA GLN A 83 -18.77 2.70 0.44
C GLN A 83 -20.12 2.67 -0.30
N PRO A 84 -21.13 3.47 0.13
CA PRO A 84 -22.45 3.49 -0.52
C PRO A 84 -22.44 3.86 -2.01
N ASN A 85 -21.43 4.59 -2.46
CA ASN A 85 -21.24 4.96 -3.86
C ASN A 85 -20.55 3.87 -4.70
N GLY A 86 -20.22 2.72 -4.10
CA GLY A 86 -19.53 1.60 -4.73
C GLY A 86 -18.00 1.65 -4.64
N ASP A 87 -17.42 2.73 -4.11
CA ASP A 87 -15.98 2.82 -3.91
C ASP A 87 -15.51 1.80 -2.86
N VAL A 88 -14.25 1.38 -2.94
CA VAL A 88 -13.63 0.48 -1.97
C VAL A 88 -12.52 1.22 -1.25
N GLU A 89 -12.64 1.35 0.07
CA GLU A 89 -11.66 2.03 0.91
C GLU A 89 -10.89 1.03 1.76
N ILE A 90 -9.56 1.10 1.70
CA ILE A 90 -8.65 0.28 2.49
C ILE A 90 -8.44 0.97 3.84
N VAL A 91 -8.76 0.26 4.93
CA VAL A 91 -8.86 0.86 6.26
C VAL A 91 -7.85 0.32 7.26
N GLU A 92 -7.39 -0.93 7.10
CA GLU A 92 -6.55 -1.59 8.10
C GLU A 92 -5.66 -2.67 7.50
N TYR A 93 -4.52 -2.92 8.14
CA TYR A 93 -3.63 -4.05 7.87
C TYR A 93 -3.70 -5.03 9.03
N LEU A 94 -3.98 -6.29 8.75
CA LEU A 94 -4.36 -7.33 9.71
C LEU A 94 -3.25 -8.34 10.03
N ALA A 95 -2.03 -8.15 9.52
CA ALA A 95 -0.95 -9.14 9.66
C ALA A 95 0.26 -8.61 10.45
N ASP A 96 0.99 -9.55 11.05
CA ASP A 96 2.14 -9.25 11.92
C ASP A 96 3.44 -8.97 11.15
N LYS A 97 3.48 -9.24 9.84
CA LYS A 97 4.70 -9.14 9.02
C LYS A 97 4.42 -8.45 7.69
N ALA A 98 5.30 -7.51 7.32
CA ALA A 98 5.43 -6.93 5.99
C ALA A 98 6.42 -7.75 5.13
N GLY A 99 6.23 -7.76 3.81
CA GLY A 99 7.16 -8.44 2.91
C GLY A 99 6.83 -8.27 1.43
N ASP A 100 5.54 -8.19 1.09
CA ASP A 100 5.06 -8.23 -0.29
C ASP A 100 4.09 -7.08 -0.62
N GLU A 101 3.67 -6.31 0.39
CA GLU A 101 2.66 -5.27 0.22
C GLU A 101 3.07 -4.19 -0.78
N ALA A 102 4.37 -3.92 -0.95
CA ALA A 102 4.85 -2.98 -1.95
C ALA A 102 4.46 -3.40 -3.38
N VAL A 103 4.47 -4.71 -3.68
CA VAL A 103 4.06 -5.23 -4.99
C VAL A 103 2.56 -5.04 -5.20
N LEU A 104 1.76 -5.33 -4.18
CA LEU A 104 0.33 -5.05 -4.20
C LEU A 104 0.05 -3.56 -4.38
N PHE A 105 0.70 -2.71 -3.60
CA PHE A 105 0.54 -1.26 -3.63
C PHE A 105 0.91 -0.69 -5.00
N ALA A 106 1.96 -1.20 -5.63
CA ALA A 106 2.30 -0.86 -7.01
C ALA A 106 1.21 -1.30 -8.00
N ALA A 107 0.67 -2.51 -7.85
CA ALA A 107 -0.37 -3.03 -8.74
C ALA A 107 -1.68 -2.23 -8.65
N ILE A 108 -2.08 -1.82 -7.44
CA ILE A 108 -3.34 -1.07 -7.25
C ILE A 108 -3.18 0.44 -7.45
N SER A 109 -1.96 0.96 -7.44
CA SER A 109 -1.69 2.41 -7.51
C SER A 109 -2.37 3.14 -8.68
N PRO A 110 -2.47 2.58 -9.90
CA PRO A 110 -3.16 3.23 -11.02
C PRO A 110 -4.66 3.47 -10.79
N TYR A 111 -5.27 2.73 -9.87
CA TYR A 111 -6.72 2.69 -9.65
C TYR A 111 -7.17 3.48 -8.43
N LEU A 112 -6.21 3.95 -7.63
CA LEU A 112 -6.49 4.76 -6.45
C LEU A 112 -7.00 6.15 -6.85
N ASP A 113 -7.96 6.67 -6.10
CA ASP A 113 -8.43 8.04 -6.21
C ASP A 113 -7.30 9.01 -5.87
N GLN A 114 -6.79 9.71 -6.89
CA GLN A 114 -5.66 10.62 -6.73
C GLN A 114 -6.08 11.99 -6.16
N SER A 115 -7.38 12.31 -6.15
CA SER A 115 -7.87 13.62 -5.68
C SER A 115 -7.58 13.84 -4.20
N ASP A 116 -7.61 12.76 -3.42
CA ASP A 116 -7.38 12.75 -1.97
C ASP A 116 -5.92 12.50 -1.56
N ARG A 117 -4.97 12.47 -2.53
CA ARG A 117 -3.53 12.24 -2.28
C ARG A 117 -3.26 11.03 -1.35
N PRO A 118 -3.64 9.83 -1.79
CA PRO A 118 -3.57 8.62 -0.97
C PRO A 118 -2.16 8.39 -0.45
N LYS A 119 -2.07 7.97 0.81
CA LYS A 119 -0.80 7.59 1.44
C LYS A 119 -1.03 6.57 2.56
N ILE A 120 0.01 5.80 2.85
CA ILE A 120 0.01 4.87 3.98
C ILE A 120 1.28 5.14 4.78
N ASP A 121 1.11 5.40 6.07
CA ASP A 121 2.18 5.59 7.02
C ASP A 121 2.47 4.26 7.71
N ALA A 122 3.74 3.82 7.71
CA ALA A 122 4.15 2.57 8.29
C ALA A 122 5.22 2.81 9.37
N PHE A 123 5.03 2.20 10.53
CA PHE A 123 5.85 2.38 11.72
C PHE A 123 6.29 1.02 12.24
N GLN A 124 7.57 0.92 12.61
CA GLN A 124 8.13 -0.26 13.25
C GLN A 124 8.52 0.08 14.70
N ASP A 125 8.50 -0.92 15.59
CA ASP A 125 8.79 -0.76 17.03
C ASP A 125 10.15 -0.11 17.32
N ASN A 126 11.10 -0.20 16.39
CA ASN A 126 12.44 0.40 16.48
C ASN A 126 12.49 1.88 16.04
N GLN A 127 11.34 2.56 15.97
CA GLN A 127 11.20 3.94 15.50
C GLN A 127 11.53 4.15 14.01
N GLN A 128 11.69 3.08 13.23
CA GLN A 128 11.76 3.22 11.77
C GLN A 128 10.38 3.58 11.23
N TYR A 129 10.39 4.51 10.29
CA TYR A 129 9.20 5.02 9.66
C TYR A 129 9.40 5.11 8.15
N TRP A 130 8.39 4.72 7.41
CA TRP A 130 8.32 5.00 5.98
C TRP A 130 6.89 5.31 5.59
N ARG A 131 6.76 6.03 4.48
CA ARG A 131 5.48 6.35 3.86
C ARG A 131 5.40 5.69 2.50
N HIS A 132 4.31 4.98 2.24
CA HIS A 132 3.90 4.64 0.89
C HIS A 132 3.13 5.82 0.32
N THR A 133 3.64 6.39 -0.77
CA THR A 133 3.01 7.48 -1.51
C THR A 133 2.51 6.98 -2.85
N PHE A 134 1.35 7.47 -3.26
CA PHE A 134 0.72 7.11 -4.52
C PHE A 134 0.49 8.39 -5.32
N ALA A 135 1.15 8.51 -6.47
CA ALA A 135 1.08 9.71 -7.29
C ALA A 135 1.21 9.36 -8.77
N GLY A 136 0.31 9.88 -9.60
CA GLY A 136 0.34 9.65 -11.06
C GLY A 136 0.21 8.17 -11.43
N GLY A 137 -0.54 7.40 -10.63
CA GLY A 137 -0.69 5.96 -10.80
C GLY A 137 0.55 5.13 -10.41
N GLN A 138 1.56 5.75 -9.78
CA GLN A 138 2.77 5.08 -9.33
C GLN A 138 2.83 5.00 -7.80
N HIS A 139 3.34 3.88 -7.30
CA HIS A 139 3.69 3.69 -5.90
C HIS A 139 5.17 4.02 -5.67
N ARG A 140 5.46 4.66 -4.54
CA ARG A 140 6.81 4.83 -4.02
C ARG A 140 6.84 4.63 -2.52
N GLN A 141 7.91 4.03 -2.02
CA GLN A 141 8.22 3.99 -0.61
C GLN A 141 9.25 5.08 -0.29
N VAL A 142 8.92 5.94 0.66
CA VAL A 142 9.79 7.03 1.12
C VAL A 142 10.15 6.75 2.57
N CYS A 143 11.41 6.39 2.82
CA CYS A 143 11.92 6.26 4.18
C CYS A 143 12.01 7.66 4.81
N GLY A 144 11.53 7.78 6.05
CA GLY A 144 11.60 9.03 6.80
C GLY A 144 12.12 8.79 8.22
N LYS A 145 12.65 9.84 8.83
CA LYS A 145 12.82 9.89 10.28
C LYS A 145 11.59 10.62 10.83
N VAL A 146 10.89 10.05 11.80
CA VAL A 146 9.88 10.82 12.54
C VAL A 146 10.64 11.90 13.29
N VAL A 147 10.29 13.16 13.03
CA VAL A 147 10.84 14.30 13.73
C VAL A 147 9.72 14.88 14.58
N TYR A 148 9.82 14.73 15.90
CA TYR A 148 8.87 15.33 16.81
C TYR A 148 9.12 16.83 16.89
N ALA A 149 8.05 17.62 16.88
CA ALA A 149 8.14 19.08 16.96
C ALA A 149 8.88 19.55 18.22
N ASP A 150 8.84 18.77 19.30
CA ASP A 150 9.54 19.08 20.54
C ASP A 150 11.07 18.89 20.42
N GLU A 151 11.53 18.00 19.53
CA GLU A 151 12.95 17.72 19.30
C GLU A 151 13.57 18.66 18.26
N HIS A 152 12.75 19.13 17.32
CA HIS A 152 13.17 20.01 16.23
C HIS A 152 12.08 21.05 15.89
N PRO A 153 11.76 21.97 16.82
CA PRO A 153 10.71 22.97 16.63
C PRO A 153 10.95 23.86 15.40
N GLN A 154 12.22 24.08 15.06
CA GLN A 154 12.66 24.88 13.91
C GLN A 154 12.16 24.36 12.55
N LEU A 155 11.78 23.09 12.43
CA LEU A 155 11.24 22.53 11.19
C LEU A 155 9.75 22.86 10.99
N PHE A 156 9.08 23.39 12.01
CA PHE A 156 7.64 23.65 12.03
C PHE A 156 7.29 25.13 12.20
N ASP A 157 8.27 25.99 12.47
CA ASP A 157 8.10 27.44 12.52
C ASP A 157 7.96 28.02 11.11
N ARG A 158 6.71 28.14 10.64
CA ARG A 158 6.35 28.93 9.46
C ARG A 158 6.52 30.42 9.77
N ALA A 159 7.75 30.91 9.75
CA ALA A 159 8.02 32.33 9.85
C ALA A 159 9.18 32.78 8.97
N GLU A 160 9.27 32.30 7.72
CA GLU A 160 10.01 33.03 6.70
C GLU A 160 9.11 33.33 5.50
N ARG A 161 8.65 34.59 5.52
CA ARG A 161 7.98 35.35 4.48
C ARG A 161 8.75 35.19 3.16
N PHE A 162 8.07 34.74 2.12
CA PHE A 162 8.38 35.22 0.77
C PHE A 162 7.72 36.60 0.64
N ASP A 163 8.33 37.61 1.26
CA ASP A 163 8.19 39.00 0.82
C ASP A 163 9.35 39.27 -0.14
N GLU A 164 9.22 38.79 -1.37
CA GLU A 164 9.95 39.39 -2.50
C GLU A 164 9.04 40.45 -3.11
N THR A 165 8.80 41.52 -2.35
CA THR A 165 8.49 42.83 -2.95
C THR A 165 9.80 43.59 -3.09
N GLU A 166 10.52 43.30 -4.17
CA GLU A 166 11.63 44.14 -4.61
C GLU A 166 11.05 45.38 -5.33
N THR A 167 10.66 46.38 -4.55
CA THR A 167 10.49 47.76 -5.01
C THR A 167 11.60 48.63 -4.41
N ALA A 168 12.52 49.07 -5.28
CA ALA A 168 13.20 50.38 -5.35
C ALA A 168 14.53 50.17 -6.11
N SER A 169 14.65 50.50 -7.40
CA SER A 169 14.88 51.86 -7.92
C SER A 169 16.06 52.57 -7.28
N ASP A 170 17.22 52.53 -7.95
CA ASP A 170 17.83 53.71 -8.62
C ASP A 170 18.79 53.26 -9.72
#